data_AF-A0A8T3A6Q3-F1
#
_entry.id   AF-A0A8T3A6Q3-F1
#
_cell.length_a   1.000
_cell.length_b   1.000
_cell.length_c   1.000
_cell.angle_alpha   90.00
_cell.angle_beta   90.00
_cell.angle_gamma   90.00
#
_symmetry.space_group_name_H-M   'P 1'
#
loop_
_entity.id
_entity.type
_entity.pdbx_description
1 polymer ?
#
loop_
_entity_poly.entity_id
_entity_poly.type
_entity_poly.pdbx_seq_one_letter_code
_entity_poly.pdbx_strand_id
1 'polypeptide(L)'
;MAFSFISATTVLPLFFMTALLMVSHFATPVAARDSLKSGQWLKSGESLEKAGYAFTMMQNCTIAVSDSNKKIIWWATAEHIDIGCSLKLQHDGNLVMYNIRGALWSSRTYRKTWKIYQLILRADHNVVINDDENNTIWETDTS
;
A
#
# COMPACT_ATOMS: atom_id res chain seq x y z
N MET A 1 15.66 82.50 -14.49
CA MET A 1 15.00 82.78 -13.19
C MET A 1 14.31 81.49 -12.75
N ALA A 2 14.45 81.16 -11.47
CA ALA A 2 14.22 79.84 -10.86
C ALA A 2 12.74 79.48 -10.65
N PHE A 3 12.52 78.41 -9.85
CA PHE A 3 11.27 77.82 -9.29
C PHE A 3 10.71 76.65 -10.14
N SER A 4 10.83 75.34 -9.84
CA SER A 4 10.91 74.47 -8.64
C SER A 4 9.57 73.85 -8.20
N PHE A 5 9.59 72.50 -8.08
CA PHE A 5 8.71 71.56 -7.35
C PHE A 5 7.25 71.46 -7.85
N ILE A 6 6.56 70.30 -7.90
CA ILE A 6 6.44 69.18 -6.94
C ILE A 6 6.08 67.89 -7.72
N SER A 7 6.73 66.76 -7.41
CA SER A 7 6.35 65.43 -7.91
C SER A 7 5.11 64.94 -7.16
N ALA A 8 4.00 64.74 -7.87
CA ALA A 8 2.77 64.19 -7.31
C ALA A 8 2.88 62.65 -7.14
N THR A 9 2.42 62.20 -5.98
CA THR A 9 2.34 60.85 -5.46
C THR A 9 1.63 59.86 -6.38
N THR A 10 2.26 58.71 -6.67
CA THR A 10 1.60 57.53 -7.27
C THR A 10 0.78 56.80 -6.22
N VAL A 11 -0.54 56.74 -6.43
CA VAL A 11 -1.46 55.86 -5.70
C VAL A 11 -1.90 54.76 -6.66
N LEU A 12 -1.55 53.50 -6.35
CA LEU A 12 -2.09 52.32 -7.04
C LEU A 12 -3.54 52.08 -6.56
N PRO A 13 -4.44 51.74 -7.49
CA PRO A 13 -5.14 50.44 -7.37
C PRO A 13 -5.47 49.85 -8.76
N LEU A 14 -5.95 48.63 -8.97
CA LEU A 14 -6.00 47.33 -8.30
C LEU A 14 -6.81 46.45 -9.29
N PHE A 15 -6.55 45.15 -9.31
CA PHE A 15 -7.31 44.09 -9.98
C PHE A 15 -7.29 44.01 -11.52
N PHE A 16 -6.74 42.91 -12.03
CA PHE A 16 -7.47 41.87 -12.76
C PHE A 16 -6.46 40.81 -13.22
N MET A 17 -6.52 39.58 -12.70
CA MET A 17 -6.25 38.38 -13.51
C MET A 17 -6.64 37.09 -12.77
N THR A 18 -7.77 36.54 -13.24
CA THR A 18 -8.03 35.12 -13.51
C THR A 18 -7.88 34.11 -12.37
N ALA A 19 -9.04 33.71 -11.84
CA ALA A 19 -9.23 32.45 -11.14
C ALA A 19 -8.82 31.27 -12.04
N LEU A 20 -7.71 30.62 -11.72
CA LEU A 20 -7.38 29.31 -12.26
C LEU A 20 -8.29 28.29 -11.56
N LEU A 21 -9.34 27.87 -12.25
CA LEU A 21 -10.11 26.67 -11.88
C LEU A 21 -9.11 25.50 -11.86
N MET A 22 -8.64 25.13 -10.67
CA MET A 22 -7.94 23.87 -10.46
C MET A 22 -8.92 22.79 -10.88
N VAL A 23 -8.70 22.25 -12.08
CA VAL A 23 -9.39 21.08 -12.60
C VAL A 23 -9.40 20.06 -11.47
N SER A 24 -10.59 19.69 -11.01
CA SER A 24 -10.78 18.59 -10.07
C SER A 24 -10.19 17.36 -10.75
N HIS A 25 -8.99 17.00 -10.33
CA HIS A 25 -8.40 15.73 -10.66
C HIS A 25 -9.28 14.71 -9.93
N PHE A 26 -10.28 14.18 -10.63
CA PHE A 26 -10.65 12.80 -10.39
C PHE A 26 -9.39 12.01 -10.75
N ALA A 27 -8.46 11.93 -9.79
CA ALA A 27 -7.49 10.86 -9.79
C ALA A 27 -8.37 9.63 -9.80
N THR A 28 -8.55 9.02 -10.98
CA THR A 28 -9.08 7.67 -11.04
C THR A 28 -8.18 6.89 -10.10
N PRO A 29 -8.70 6.37 -8.97
CA PRO A 29 -7.86 5.54 -8.13
C PRO A 29 -7.37 4.45 -9.07
N VAL A 30 -6.06 4.36 -9.30
CA VAL A 30 -5.47 3.13 -9.83
C VAL A 30 -6.04 2.09 -8.90
N ALA A 31 -6.94 1.23 -9.41
CA ALA A 31 -7.71 0.34 -8.57
C ALA A 31 -6.72 -0.39 -7.67
N ALA A 32 -6.78 -0.11 -6.38
CA ALA A 32 -5.83 -0.67 -5.46
C ALA A 32 -6.01 -2.19 -5.51
N ARG A 33 -4.89 -2.88 -5.68
CA ARG A 33 -4.89 -4.34 -5.80
C ARG A 33 -5.39 -4.93 -4.49
N ASP A 34 -6.34 -5.85 -4.52
CA ASP A 34 -6.85 -6.50 -3.29
C ASP A 34 -6.34 -7.93 -3.11
N SER A 35 -5.59 -8.47 -4.07
CA SER A 35 -5.10 -9.86 -4.04
C SER A 35 -3.76 -10.12 -4.74
N LEU A 36 -3.03 -11.14 -4.28
CA LEU A 36 -1.90 -11.78 -4.97
C LEU A 36 -2.30 -13.17 -5.46
N LYS A 37 -1.94 -13.52 -6.70
CA LYS A 37 -1.90 -14.91 -7.16
C LYS A 37 -0.51 -15.52 -6.95
N SER A 38 -0.42 -16.84 -6.95
CA SER A 38 0.85 -17.58 -6.95
C SER A 38 1.85 -16.99 -7.94
N GLY A 39 3.09 -16.84 -7.48
CA GLY A 39 4.21 -16.25 -8.21
C GLY A 39 4.32 -14.73 -8.04
N GLN A 40 3.27 -14.03 -7.63
CA GLN A 40 3.27 -12.59 -7.44
C GLN A 40 3.79 -12.17 -6.06
N TRP A 41 4.19 -10.92 -5.94
CA TRP A 41 4.74 -10.35 -4.70
C TRP A 41 4.23 -8.93 -4.42
N LEU A 42 4.47 -8.49 -3.19
CA LEU A 42 4.52 -7.09 -2.78
C LEU A 42 5.98 -6.72 -2.51
N LYS A 43 6.42 -5.58 -3.01
CA LYS A 43 7.68 -4.97 -2.59
C LYS A 43 7.47 -4.19 -1.29
N SER A 44 8.58 -3.87 -0.63
CA SER A 44 8.60 -2.94 0.49
C SER A 44 7.84 -1.63 0.16
N GLY A 45 6.83 -1.32 0.97
CA GLY A 45 5.92 -0.18 0.83
C GLY A 45 4.63 -0.49 0.07
N GLU A 46 4.51 -1.63 -0.61
CA GLU A 46 3.31 -1.99 -1.36
C GLU A 46 2.27 -2.70 -0.47
N SER A 47 1.00 -2.52 -0.83
CA SER A 47 -0.16 -3.00 -0.09
C SER A 47 -1.16 -3.73 -0.98
N LEU A 48 -1.92 -4.65 -0.36
CA LEU A 48 -3.26 -4.97 -0.82
C LEU A 48 -4.26 -4.05 -0.11
N GLU A 49 -5.25 -3.49 -0.79
CA GLU A 49 -6.21 -2.56 -0.16
C GLU A 49 -7.65 -2.86 -0.52
N LYS A 50 -8.55 -2.72 0.47
CA LYS A 50 -9.99 -2.89 0.31
C LYS A 50 -10.74 -2.17 1.42
N ALA A 51 -11.75 -1.37 1.05
CA ALA A 51 -12.60 -0.65 2.01
C ALA A 51 -11.84 0.14 3.09
N GLY A 52 -10.68 0.73 2.73
CA GLY A 52 -9.83 1.49 3.65
C GLY A 52 -8.85 0.65 4.48
N TYR A 53 -9.03 -0.68 4.55
CA TYR A 53 -8.08 -1.61 5.13
C TYR A 53 -6.93 -1.87 4.16
N ALA A 54 -5.75 -2.17 4.71
CA ALA A 54 -4.58 -2.50 3.92
C ALA A 54 -3.76 -3.63 4.55
N PHE A 55 -3.29 -4.56 3.72
CA PHE A 55 -2.27 -5.55 4.06
C PHE A 55 -0.95 -5.16 3.40
N THR A 56 0.03 -4.74 4.18
CA THR A 56 1.22 -4.02 3.70
C THR A 56 2.50 -4.79 3.99
N MET A 57 3.40 -4.87 3.01
CA MET A 57 4.81 -5.22 3.24
C MET A 57 5.55 -3.94 3.64
N MET A 58 5.72 -3.70 4.93
CA MET A 58 6.34 -2.48 5.46
C MET A 58 7.86 -2.42 5.19
N GLN A 59 8.43 -1.21 5.26
CA GLN A 59 9.86 -0.97 4.97
C GLN A 59 10.83 -1.65 5.94
N ASN A 60 10.39 -1.89 7.17
CA ASN A 60 11.17 -2.52 8.25
C ASN A 60 10.96 -4.05 8.29
N CYS A 61 10.67 -4.67 7.15
CA CYS A 61 10.47 -6.12 7.04
C CYS A 61 9.38 -6.67 7.97
N THR A 62 8.30 -5.90 8.12
CA THR A 62 7.09 -6.30 8.84
C THR A 62 5.94 -6.40 7.84
N ILE A 63 5.12 -7.45 7.93
CA ILE A 63 3.81 -7.48 7.28
C ILE A 63 2.75 -7.06 8.29
N ALA A 64 1.83 -6.20 7.88
CA ALA A 64 0.81 -5.66 8.77
C ALA A 64 -0.55 -5.52 8.09
N VAL A 65 -1.61 -5.76 8.86
CA VAL A 65 -2.97 -5.34 8.52
C VAL A 65 -3.24 -4.02 9.25
N SER A 66 -3.63 -2.99 8.52
CA SER A 66 -4.12 -1.74 9.09
C SER A 66 -5.60 -1.53 8.79
N ASP A 67 -6.34 -0.99 9.75
CA ASP A 67 -7.75 -0.61 9.58
C ASP A 67 -7.92 0.70 8.78
N SER A 68 -9.17 1.12 8.60
CA SER A 68 -9.52 2.37 7.88
C SER A 68 -8.95 3.64 8.51
N ASN A 69 -8.60 3.61 9.80
CA ASN A 69 -7.98 4.72 10.53
C ASN A 69 -6.43 4.63 10.51
N LYS A 70 -5.87 3.71 9.71
CA LYS A 70 -4.44 3.41 9.64
C LYS A 70 -3.85 2.85 10.94
N LYS A 71 -4.69 2.33 11.84
CA LYS A 71 -4.24 1.59 13.02
C LYS A 71 -3.82 0.19 12.61
N ILE A 72 -2.62 -0.24 12.97
CA ILE A 72 -2.18 -1.63 12.80
C ILE A 72 -2.97 -2.52 13.78
N ILE A 73 -3.69 -3.50 13.23
CA ILE A 73 -4.53 -4.44 14.00
C ILE A 73 -3.93 -5.85 14.05
N TRP A 74 -3.03 -6.17 13.11
CA TRP A 74 -2.27 -7.42 13.10
C TRP A 74 -0.92 -7.18 12.45
N TRP A 75 0.11 -7.91 12.89
CA TRP A 75 1.43 -7.86 12.26
C TRP A 75 2.23 -9.14 12.49
N ALA A 76 3.18 -9.40 11.59
CA ALA A 76 4.24 -10.38 11.77
C ALA A 76 5.54 -9.81 11.19
N THR A 77 6.68 -10.12 11.82
CA THR A 77 7.98 -9.54 11.46
C THR A 77 9.04 -10.63 11.34
N ALA A 78 10.11 -10.34 10.60
CA ALA A 78 11.29 -11.18 10.58
C ALA A 78 11.98 -11.21 11.96
N GLU A 79 12.69 -12.30 12.30
CA GLU A 79 13.42 -12.41 13.58
C GLU A 79 14.47 -11.30 13.78
N HIS A 80 14.95 -10.71 12.69
CA HIS A 80 15.87 -9.58 12.69
C HIS A 80 15.31 -8.44 11.85
N ILE A 81 15.51 -7.21 12.35
CA ILE A 81 15.14 -6.00 11.62
C ILE A 81 16.04 -5.90 10.39
N ASP A 82 15.42 -5.76 9.23
CA ASP A 82 16.07 -5.54 7.95
C ASP A 82 15.25 -4.50 7.16
N ILE A 83 15.74 -4.10 5.99
CA ILE A 83 15.07 -3.16 5.09
C ILE A 83 14.94 -3.72 3.67
N GLY A 84 13.95 -3.23 2.94
CA GLY A 84 13.80 -3.57 1.52
C GLY A 84 13.31 -5.01 1.27
N CYS A 85 12.59 -5.61 2.23
CA CYS A 85 12.00 -6.93 2.05
C CYS A 85 10.89 -6.94 0.98
N SER A 86 10.62 -8.15 0.49
CA SER A 86 9.48 -8.44 -0.38
C SER A 86 8.67 -9.59 0.19
N LEU A 87 7.37 -9.61 -0.08
CA LEU A 87 6.47 -10.67 0.33
C LEU A 87 5.94 -11.38 -0.91
N LYS A 88 6.24 -12.66 -1.06
CA LYS A 88 5.89 -13.45 -2.25
C LYS A 88 4.92 -14.56 -1.88
N LEU A 89 3.79 -14.65 -2.59
CA LEU A 89 2.97 -15.86 -2.58
C LEU A 89 3.59 -16.85 -3.58
N GLN A 90 4.13 -17.94 -3.10
CA GLN A 90 4.82 -18.93 -3.92
C GLN A 90 3.82 -19.86 -4.64
N HIS A 91 4.33 -20.64 -5.61
CA HIS A 91 3.52 -21.62 -6.35
C HIS A 91 3.12 -22.84 -5.53
N ASP A 92 3.80 -23.09 -4.41
CA ASP A 92 3.42 -24.13 -3.45
C ASP A 92 2.39 -23.64 -2.41
N GLY A 93 1.93 -22.40 -2.49
CA GLY A 93 0.96 -21.83 -1.54
C GLY A 93 1.59 -21.29 -0.26
N ASN A 94 2.92 -21.22 -0.19
CA ASN A 94 3.62 -20.59 0.92
C ASN A 94 3.71 -19.07 0.72
N LEU A 95 3.33 -18.28 1.72
CA LEU A 95 3.57 -16.84 1.73
C LEU A 95 4.88 -16.58 2.46
N VAL A 96 5.87 -16.06 1.74
CA VAL A 96 7.24 -15.97 2.24
C VAL A 96 7.76 -14.55 2.11
N MET A 97 8.31 -14.05 3.20
CA MET A 97 9.04 -12.79 3.23
C MET A 97 10.51 -13.05 2.91
N TYR A 98 11.06 -12.26 2.00
CA TYR A 98 12.43 -12.37 1.51
C TYR A 98 13.19 -11.04 1.67
N ASN A 99 14.48 -11.14 1.96
CA ASN A 99 15.47 -10.11 1.69
C ASN A 99 16.49 -10.60 0.64
N ILE A 100 17.56 -9.84 0.42
CA ILE A 100 18.65 -10.23 -0.49
C ILE A 100 19.42 -11.49 -0.05
N ARG A 101 19.36 -11.85 1.24
CA ARG A 101 20.08 -13.00 1.81
C ARG A 101 19.26 -14.29 1.77
N GLY A 102 17.93 -14.20 1.69
CA GLY A 102 17.05 -15.36 1.64
C GLY A 102 15.70 -15.13 2.32
N ALA A 103 15.05 -16.23 2.69
CA ALA A 103 13.77 -16.20 3.39
C ALA A 103 13.95 -15.78 4.84
N LEU A 104 13.07 -14.89 5.32
CA LEU A 104 13.09 -14.36 6.68
C LEU A 104 11.89 -14.80 7.53
N TRP A 105 10.73 -14.93 6.90
CA TRP A 105 9.49 -15.37 7.55
C TRP A 105 8.64 -16.15 6.54
N SER A 106 7.81 -17.05 7.04
CA SER A 106 6.90 -17.86 6.21
C SER A 106 5.62 -18.18 6.97
N SER A 107 4.49 -18.21 6.24
CA SER A 107 3.19 -18.71 6.73
C SER A 107 3.18 -20.21 7.01
N ARG A 108 4.22 -20.94 6.58
CA ARG A 108 4.39 -22.40 6.71
C ARG A 108 3.25 -23.19 6.07
N THR A 109 2.74 -22.70 4.94
CA THR A 109 1.59 -23.28 4.21
C THR A 109 1.96 -23.93 2.89
N TYR A 110 3.22 -24.33 2.72
CA TYR A 110 3.67 -25.03 1.52
C TYR A 110 2.88 -26.35 1.33
N ARG A 111 2.40 -26.57 0.11
CA ARG A 111 1.51 -27.66 -0.31
C ARG A 111 1.88 -28.12 -1.73
N LYS A 112 0.88 -28.44 -2.58
CA LYS A 112 1.07 -28.98 -3.93
C LYS A 112 1.33 -27.84 -4.92
N THR A 113 2.41 -27.93 -5.69
CA THR A 113 2.85 -26.86 -6.62
C THR A 113 2.01 -26.71 -7.88
N TRP A 114 1.14 -27.67 -8.20
CA TRP A 114 0.27 -27.62 -9.38
C TRP A 114 -1.07 -26.92 -9.13
N LYS A 115 -1.40 -26.60 -7.86
CA LYS A 115 -2.56 -25.78 -7.52
C LYS A 115 -2.26 -24.30 -7.71
N ILE A 116 -3.31 -23.51 -7.90
CA ILE A 116 -3.23 -22.05 -7.88
C ILE A 116 -3.66 -21.56 -6.50
N TYR A 117 -2.86 -20.67 -5.91
CA TYR A 117 -3.17 -20.04 -4.63
C TYR A 117 -3.42 -18.54 -4.83
N GLN A 118 -4.29 -18.00 -3.98
CA GLN A 118 -4.58 -16.57 -3.94
C GLN A 118 -4.55 -16.05 -2.50
N LEU A 119 -3.73 -15.02 -2.26
CA LEU A 119 -3.80 -14.19 -1.07
C LEU A 119 -4.78 -13.06 -1.36
N ILE A 120 -5.78 -12.83 -0.52
CA ILE A 120 -6.80 -11.80 -0.73
C ILE A 120 -7.15 -11.09 0.57
N LEU A 121 -7.23 -9.75 0.51
CA LEU A 121 -7.89 -8.95 1.52
C LEU A 121 -9.40 -8.96 1.23
N ARG A 122 -10.16 -9.56 2.13
CA ARG A 122 -11.61 -9.76 1.98
C ARG A 122 -12.41 -8.57 2.52
N ALA A 123 -13.70 -8.55 2.21
CA ALA A 123 -14.62 -7.50 2.66
C ALA A 123 -14.94 -7.57 4.17
N ASP A 124 -14.69 -8.72 4.79
CA ASP A 124 -14.73 -8.93 6.24
C ASP A 124 -13.39 -8.56 6.91
N HIS A 125 -12.51 -7.84 6.20
CA HIS A 125 -11.23 -7.33 6.71
C HIS A 125 -10.17 -8.39 7.06
N ASN A 126 -10.44 -9.67 6.78
CA ASN A 126 -9.46 -10.73 6.94
C ASN A 126 -8.57 -10.83 5.70
N VAL A 127 -7.30 -11.19 5.92
CA VAL A 127 -6.37 -11.52 4.84
C VAL A 127 -6.19 -13.02 4.85
N VAL A 128 -6.60 -13.67 3.76
CA VAL A 128 -6.61 -15.14 3.66
C VAL A 128 -5.80 -15.63 2.48
N ILE A 129 -5.19 -16.80 2.61
CA ILE A 129 -4.69 -17.58 1.47
C ILE A 129 -5.70 -18.69 1.19
N ASN A 130 -6.24 -18.70 -0.03
CA ASN A 130 -7.10 -19.76 -0.52
C ASN A 130 -6.38 -20.57 -1.60
N ASP A 131 -6.70 -21.86 -1.69
CA ASP A 131 -6.40 -22.65 -2.88
C ASP A 131 -7.50 -22.47 -3.96
N ASP A 132 -7.33 -23.14 -5.09
CA ASP A 132 -8.22 -23.11 -6.25
C ASP A 132 -9.60 -23.75 -6.01
N GLU A 133 -9.75 -24.49 -4.93
CA GLU A 133 -11.03 -25.04 -4.43
C GLU A 133 -11.67 -24.13 -3.37
N ASN A 134 -11.09 -22.94 -3.14
CA ASN A 134 -11.52 -21.96 -2.15
C ASN A 134 -11.39 -22.42 -0.69
N ASN A 135 -10.49 -23.37 -0.41
CA ASN A 135 -10.15 -23.75 0.96
C ASN A 135 -9.15 -22.73 1.53
N THR A 136 -9.48 -22.12 2.68
CA THR A 136 -8.55 -21.29 3.44
C THR A 136 -7.44 -22.15 4.03
N ILE A 137 -6.18 -21.79 3.78
CA ILE A 137 -5.01 -22.49 4.33
C ILE A 137 -4.21 -21.66 5.33
N TRP A 138 -4.43 -20.34 5.34
CA TRP A 138 -3.84 -19.39 6.28
C TRP A 138 -4.72 -18.14 6.35
N GLU A 139 -4.76 -17.49 7.51
CA GLU A 139 -5.47 -16.23 7.72
C GLU A 139 -4.83 -15.36 8.82
N THR A 140 -5.19 -14.08 8.87
CA THR A 140 -4.73 -13.12 9.89
C THR A 140 -5.61 -13.06 11.13
N ASP A 141 -6.80 -13.68 11.11
CA ASP A 141 -7.81 -13.59 12.18
C ASP A 141 -8.20 -12.14 12.53
N THR A 142 -8.42 -11.30 11.51
CA THR A 142 -8.73 -9.86 11.66
C THR A 142 -10.16 -9.47 11.32
N SER A 143 -11.08 -10.44 11.22
CA SER A 143 -12.52 -10.20 11.00
C SER A 143 -13.24 -9.59 12.19
#